data_AF-A0A925IGZ5-F1
#
_entry.id   AF-A0A925IGZ5-F1
#
_cell.length_a   1.000
_cell.length_b   1.000
_cell.length_c   1.000
_cell.angle_alpha   90.00
_cell.angle_beta   90.00
_cell.angle_gamma   90.00
#
_symmetry.space_group_name_H-M   'P 1'
#
loop_
_entity.id
_entity.type
_entity.pdbx_description
1 polymer ?
#
loop_
_entity_poly.entity_id
_entity_poly.type
_entity_poly.pdbx_seq_one_letter_code
_entity_poly.pdbx_strand_id
1 'polypeptide(L)' 'MTLNGANHLQQHPLQSDLMQSTRKVGIVGYGAYVPRYRLPGSEVARIWTNGLGGSPIKEKA' A
#
# COMPACT_ATOMS: atom_id res chain seq x y z
N MET A 1 15.28 -56.08 -17.43
CA MET A 1 15.73 -54.90 -18.18
C MET A 1 14.57 -53.93 -18.35
N THR A 2 14.75 -52.72 -17.79
CA THR A 2 14.01 -51.44 -17.91
C THR A 2 12.48 -51.39 -17.94
N LEU A 3 11.90 -50.76 -16.92
CA LEU A 3 10.83 -49.78 -17.14
C LEU A 3 11.22 -48.48 -16.42
N ASN A 4 11.53 -47.45 -17.21
CA ASN A 4 11.66 -46.07 -16.78
C ASN A 4 10.28 -45.56 -16.39
N GLY A 5 10.13 -45.14 -15.13
CA GLY A 5 8.96 -44.43 -14.64
C GLY A 5 9.43 -43.20 -13.87
N ALA A 6 9.95 -42.21 -14.59
CA ALA A 6 10.16 -40.88 -14.06
C ALA A 6 8.82 -40.33 -13.56
N ASN A 7 8.70 -40.13 -12.25
CA ASN A 7 7.80 -39.14 -11.67
C ASN A 7 8.41 -38.69 -10.35
N HIS A 8 9.33 -37.74 -10.47
CA HIS A 8 9.72 -36.87 -9.37
C HIS A 8 8.44 -36.32 -8.75
N LEU A 9 8.15 -36.74 -7.51
CA LEU A 9 7.14 -36.12 -6.67
C LEU A 9 7.61 -34.70 -6.35
N GLN A 10 7.35 -33.78 -7.28
CA GLN A 10 7.46 -32.36 -7.01
C GLN A 10 6.31 -32.04 -6.07
N GLN A 11 6.58 -32.16 -4.77
CA GLN A 11 5.70 -31.63 -3.73
C GLN A 11 5.59 -30.14 -4.00
N HIS A 12 4.44 -29.69 -4.50
CA HIS A 12 4.13 -28.28 -4.56
C HIS A 12 3.83 -27.86 -3.11
N PRO A 13 4.71 -27.12 -2.41
CA PRO A 13 4.37 -26.65 -1.09
C PRO A 13 3.08 -25.84 -1.21
N LEU A 14 2.13 -26.12 -0.31
CA LEU A 14 0.83 -25.46 -0.22
C LEU A 14 1.08 -23.97 0.06
N GLN A 15 1.30 -23.21 -1.00
CA GLN A 15 1.41 -21.77 -0.96
C GLN A 15 -0.01 -21.26 -0.77
N SER A 16 -0.35 -20.95 0.48
CA SER A 16 -1.63 -20.40 0.90
C SER A 16 -1.76 -18.98 0.36
N ASP A 17 -2.09 -18.87 -0.92
CA ASP A 17 -2.24 -17.59 -1.57
C ASP A 17 -3.70 -17.25 -1.85
N LEU A 18 -4.42 -17.08 -0.75
CA LEU A 18 -5.81 -16.70 -0.81
C LEU A 18 -5.90 -15.23 -1.25
N MET A 19 -6.58 -15.00 -2.37
CA MET A 19 -6.75 -13.69 -3.03
C MET A 19 -5.53 -13.12 -3.76
N GLN A 20 -4.55 -13.95 -4.14
CA GLN A 20 -3.54 -13.52 -5.10
C GLN A 20 -3.95 -13.79 -6.55
N SER A 21 -3.70 -12.81 -7.41
CA SER A 21 -3.94 -12.89 -8.85
C SER A 21 -2.95 -13.85 -9.51
N THR A 22 -3.44 -14.76 -10.37
CA THR A 22 -2.60 -15.64 -11.21
C THR A 22 -1.74 -14.85 -12.21
N ARG A 23 -2.18 -13.64 -12.59
CA ARG A 23 -1.43 -12.74 -13.47
C ARG A 23 -0.61 -11.77 -12.64
N LYS A 24 0.59 -11.42 -13.11
CA LYS A 24 1.39 -10.33 -12.52
C LYS A 24 0.60 -9.02 -12.64
N VAL A 25 0.34 -8.40 -11.48
CA VAL A 25 -0.39 -7.14 -11.34
C VAL A 25 0.37 -6.19 -10.41
N GLY A 26 0.13 -4.89 -10.54
CA GLY A 26 0.74 -3.84 -9.72
C GLY A 26 0.07 -2.48 -9.94
N ILE A 27 0.36 -1.51 -9.09
CA ILE A 27 -0.16 -0.14 -9.22
C ILE A 27 0.58 0.55 -10.37
N VAL A 28 -0.12 0.86 -11.47
CA VAL A 28 0.46 1.50 -12.66
C VAL A 28 0.58 3.03 -12.54
N GLY A 29 -0.14 3.63 -11.58
CA GLY A 29 -0.12 5.07 -11.34
C GLY A 29 -1.01 5.45 -10.16
N TYR A 30 -0.73 6.62 -9.58
CA TYR A 30 -1.54 7.22 -8.52
C TYR A 30 -1.57 8.74 -8.70
N GLY A 31 -2.68 9.36 -8.31
CA GLY A 31 -2.86 10.79 -8.38
C GLY A 31 -3.65 11.28 -7.17
N ALA A 32 -3.43 12.54 -6.80
CA ALA A 32 -4.16 13.18 -5.72
C ALA A 32 -4.52 14.61 -6.15
N TYR A 33 -5.77 14.99 -5.92
CA TYR A 33 -6.21 16.36 -6.09
C TYR A 33 -5.80 17.20 -4.87
N VAL A 34 -5.25 18.39 -5.13
CA VAL A 34 -4.92 19.37 -4.09
C VAL A 34 -5.87 20.57 -4.25
N PRO A 35 -6.70 20.90 -3.25
CA PRO A 35 -7.58 22.05 -3.32
C PRO A 35 -6.81 23.36 -3.47
N ARG A 36 -7.38 24.30 -4.23
CA ARG A 36 -6.79 25.65 -4.43
C ARG A 36 -6.66 26.44 -3.13
N TYR A 37 -7.69 26.38 -2.28
CA TYR A 37 -7.73 27.08 -1.01
C TYR A 37 -7.60 26.08 0.12
N ARG A 38 -6.51 26.18 0.87
CA ARG A 38 -6.16 25.26 1.96
C ARG A 38 -6.08 26.06 3.25
N LEU A 39 -6.73 25.56 4.30
CA LEU A 39 -6.60 26.11 5.64
C LEU A 39 -5.25 25.66 6.22
N PRO A 40 -4.39 26.58 6.69
CA PRO A 40 -3.13 26.19 7.31
C PRO A 40 -3.37 25.31 8.55
N GLY A 41 -2.54 24.29 8.73
CA GLY A 41 -2.60 23.41 9.90
C GLY A 41 -2.32 24.17 11.21
N SER A 42 -1.56 25.27 11.15
CA SER A 42 -1.36 26.19 12.26
C SER A 42 -2.66 26.86 12.72
N GLU A 43 -3.56 27.17 11.79
CA GLU A 43 -4.85 27.79 12.12
C GLU A 43 -5.80 26.77 12.77
N VAL A 44 -5.78 25.52 12.31
CA VAL A 44 -6.49 24.41 12.98
C VAL A 44 -5.97 24.19 14.40
N ALA A 45 -4.65 24.14 14.56
CA ALA A 45 -3.98 24.00 15.85
C ALA A 45 -4.34 25.13 16.84
N ARG A 46 -4.35 26.38 16.36
CA ARG A 46 -4.72 27.54 17.17
C ARG A 46 -6.10 27.37 17.82
N ILE A 47 -7.08 26.85 17.08
CA ILE A 47 -8.45 26.64 17.58
C ILE A 47 -8.55 25.39 18.45
N TRP A 48 -8.00 24.26 18.01
CA TRP A 48 -8.26 22.96 18.63
C TRP A 48 -7.36 22.64 19.82
N THR A 49 -6.12 23.14 19.81
CA THR A 49 -5.12 22.84 20.85
C THR A 49 -4.66 24.10 21.58
N ASN A 50 -5.37 25.21 21.41
CA ASN A 50 -4.97 26.54 21.88
C ASN A 50 -3.55 26.93 21.40
N GLY A 51 -3.15 26.45 20.21
CA GLY A 51 -1.83 26.69 19.62
C GLY A 51 -0.68 25.90 20.25
N LEU A 52 -0.94 25.00 21.19
CA LEU A 52 0.09 24.22 21.90
C LEU A 52 0.57 22.99 21.12
N GLY A 53 -0.25 22.49 20.19
CA GLY A 53 0.11 21.40 19.29
C GLY A 53 0.24 21.92 17.87
N GLY A 54 1.43 21.85 17.26
CA GLY A 54 1.61 22.19 15.85
C GLY A 54 0.79 21.29 14.91
N SER A 55 0.83 21.58 13.61
CA SER A 55 0.23 20.69 12.61
C SER A 55 0.88 19.30 12.67
N PRO A 56 0.11 18.20 12.77
CA PRO A 56 0.66 16.85 12.77
C PRO A 56 1.19 16.43 11.40
N ILE A 57 0.98 17.26 10.37
CA ILE A 57 1.39 17.01 9.00
C ILE A 57 2.27 18.14 8.48
N LYS A 58 3.21 17.80 7.60
CA LYS A 58 3.93 18.76 6.77
C LYS A 58 3.05 19.13 5.59
N GLU A 59 2.77 20.43 5.43
CA GLU A 59 1.97 20.92 4.32
C GLU A 59 2.69 20.71 2.98
N LYS A 60 1.90 20.43 1.94
CA LYS A 60 2.38 20.29 0.57
C LYS A 60 2.61 21.69 -0.02
N ALA A 61 3.80 21.95 -0.59
CA ALA A 61 4.06 23.19 -1.33
C ALA A 61 3.08 23.34 -2.50
#